data_AF-A0A7Z9VEG2-F1
#
_entry.id   AF-A0A7Z9VEG2-F1
#
_cell.length_a   1.000
_cell.length_b   1.000
_cell.length_c   1.000
_cell.angle_alpha   90.00
_cell.angle_beta   90.00
_cell.angle_gamma   90.00
#
_symmetry.space_group_name_H-M   'P 1'
#
loop_
_entity.id
_entity.type
_entity.pdbx_description
1 polymer ?
#
loop_
_entity_poly.entity_id
_entity_poly.type
_entity_poly.pdbx_seq_one_letter_code
_entity_poly.pdbx_strand_id
1 'polypeptide(L)'
;GLVENPLVFARNELVLIVPLDNPAGIETFEDLPKASRLVVGTDHVPVGKYTHLMLDNAGKELGTDFEQQVHSRVVSLENNVRLVRAKVELGVADAAIVYRTDALVSDKVRSISIPSDINVQAEYFIGELIRSSHRELADDWIDFTLSPLGQEILIRHGFVEG
;
A
#
# COMPACT_ATOMS: atom_id res chain seq x y z
N GLY A 1 23.90 -0.90 8.09
CA GLY A 1 24.69 -1.91 8.81
C GLY A 1 24.09 -3.28 8.54
N LEU A 2 24.75 -4.35 8.96
CA LEU A 2 24.18 -5.70 8.88
C LEU A 2 23.27 -5.94 10.09
N VAL A 3 22.18 -6.67 9.88
CA VAL A 3 21.22 -7.13 10.89
C VAL A 3 21.21 -8.65 10.85
N GLU A 4 21.12 -9.30 12.00
CA GLU A 4 20.85 -10.74 12.12
C GLU A 4 19.41 -10.94 12.59
N ASN A 5 18.70 -11.89 12.00
CA ASN A 5 17.33 -12.30 12.37
C ASN A 5 16.32 -11.13 12.51
N PRO A 6 16.06 -10.36 11.45
CA PRO A 6 15.05 -9.31 11.51
C PRO A 6 13.66 -9.88 11.80
N LEU A 7 12.91 -9.16 12.63
CA LEU A 7 11.52 -9.49 13.00
C LEU A 7 10.57 -8.61 12.19
N VAL A 8 9.43 -9.17 11.79
CA VAL A 8 8.33 -8.36 11.23
C VAL A 8 7.67 -7.63 12.39
N PHE A 9 7.55 -6.31 12.30
CA PHE A 9 6.91 -5.49 13.35
C PHE A 9 5.61 -4.85 12.90
N ALA A 10 5.37 -4.78 11.59
CA ALA A 10 4.16 -4.25 11.00
C ALA A 10 3.98 -4.78 9.58
N ARG A 11 2.73 -4.86 9.15
CA ARG A 11 2.34 -5.07 7.76
C ARG A 11 1.54 -3.90 7.22
N ASN A 12 1.54 -3.75 5.91
CA ASN A 12 0.64 -2.87 5.16
C ASN A 12 -0.05 -3.65 4.06
N GLU A 13 -1.14 -3.11 3.55
CA GLU A 13 -1.85 -3.67 2.41
C GLU A 13 -2.14 -2.57 1.39
N LEU A 14 -2.29 -2.97 0.14
CA LEU A 14 -2.73 -2.05 -0.89
C LEU A 14 -4.23 -1.80 -0.77
N VAL A 15 -4.64 -0.58 -1.08
CA VAL A 15 -6.03 -0.18 -1.23
C VAL A 15 -6.16 0.59 -2.54
N LEU A 16 -7.34 0.47 -3.14
CA LEU A 16 -7.77 1.33 -4.22
C LEU A 16 -8.33 2.61 -3.62
N ILE A 17 -7.88 3.77 -4.07
CA ILE A 17 -8.47 5.06 -3.67
C ILE A 17 -9.14 5.74 -4.85
N VAL A 18 -10.23 6.43 -4.57
CA VAL A 18 -10.97 7.27 -5.51
C VAL A 18 -11.32 8.61 -4.85
N PRO A 19 -11.63 9.67 -5.60
CA PRO A 19 -12.14 10.92 -5.03
C PRO A 19 -13.39 10.68 -4.18
N LEU A 20 -13.62 11.49 -3.14
CA LEU A 20 -14.78 11.33 -2.25
C LEU A 20 -16.13 11.30 -2.97
N ASP A 21 -16.29 12.13 -4.01
CA ASP A 21 -17.49 12.22 -4.83
C ASP A 21 -17.58 11.11 -5.88
N ASN A 22 -16.51 10.32 -6.06
CA ASN A 22 -16.40 9.16 -6.94
C ASN A 22 -17.10 9.34 -8.32
N PRO A 23 -16.68 10.32 -9.13
CA PRO A 23 -17.34 10.60 -10.41
C PRO A 23 -17.27 9.43 -11.40
N ALA A 24 -16.30 8.52 -11.22
CA ALA A 24 -16.12 7.33 -12.05
C ALA A 24 -17.01 6.14 -11.65
N GLY A 25 -17.74 6.20 -10.53
CA GLY A 25 -18.65 5.13 -10.10
C GLY A 25 -17.94 3.80 -9.81
N ILE A 26 -16.72 3.86 -9.30
CA ILE A 26 -15.92 2.71 -8.87
C ILE A 26 -16.27 2.41 -7.41
N GLU A 27 -16.99 1.33 -7.13
CA GLU A 27 -17.44 0.97 -5.77
C GLU A 27 -16.72 -0.27 -5.21
N THR A 28 -16.26 -1.15 -6.09
CA THR A 28 -15.48 -2.34 -5.72
C THR A 28 -14.17 -2.41 -6.50
N PHE A 29 -13.28 -3.34 -6.16
CA PHE A 29 -12.03 -3.54 -6.90
C PHE A 29 -12.29 -3.97 -8.35
N GLU A 30 -13.32 -4.78 -8.59
CA GLU A 30 -13.73 -5.26 -9.91
C GLU A 30 -14.23 -4.13 -10.82
N ASP A 31 -14.62 -2.99 -10.24
CA ASP A 31 -14.99 -1.79 -10.99
C ASP A 31 -13.78 -0.99 -11.51
N LEU A 32 -12.55 -1.33 -11.12
CA LEU A 32 -11.33 -0.61 -11.51
C LEU A 32 -11.21 -0.35 -13.04
N PRO A 33 -11.64 -1.25 -13.94
CA PRO A 33 -11.67 -0.98 -15.39
C PRO A 33 -12.55 0.21 -15.83
N LYS A 34 -13.47 0.69 -14.97
CA LYS A 34 -14.25 1.92 -15.20
C LYS A 34 -13.42 3.19 -15.09
N ALA A 35 -12.28 3.15 -14.39
CA ALA A 35 -11.36 4.29 -14.32
C ALA A 35 -10.92 4.67 -15.74
N SER A 36 -10.90 5.95 -16.07
CA SER A 36 -10.29 6.44 -17.31
C SER A 36 -8.84 6.89 -17.07
N ARG A 37 -8.52 7.26 -15.83
CA ARG A 37 -7.20 7.75 -15.39
C ARG A 37 -6.81 7.05 -14.09
N LEU A 38 -6.06 5.97 -14.21
CA LEU A 38 -5.43 5.28 -13.09
C LEU A 38 -4.00 5.79 -12.92
N VAL A 39 -3.60 6.07 -11.68
CA VAL A 39 -2.22 6.40 -11.32
C VAL A 39 -1.66 5.33 -10.39
N VAL A 40 -0.46 4.86 -10.69
CA VAL A 40 0.24 3.86 -9.87
C VAL A 40 1.68 4.28 -9.60
N GLY A 41 2.36 3.60 -8.69
CA GLY A 41 3.79 3.80 -8.50
C GLY A 41 4.61 3.17 -9.63
N THR A 42 5.79 3.71 -9.91
CA THR A 42 6.78 3.05 -10.77
C THR A 42 7.23 1.73 -10.14
N ASP A 43 7.63 0.77 -10.96
CA ASP A 43 8.31 -0.48 -10.56
C ASP A 43 9.63 -0.27 -9.80
N HIS A 44 10.18 0.94 -9.77
CA HIS A 44 11.36 1.31 -8.99
C HIS A 44 11.07 1.53 -7.49
N VAL A 45 9.80 1.62 -7.09
CA VAL A 45 9.38 1.77 -5.70
C VAL A 45 8.50 0.60 -5.24
N PRO A 46 8.50 0.24 -3.94
CA PRO A 46 7.76 -0.91 -3.44
C PRO A 46 6.27 -0.93 -3.81
N VAL A 47 5.58 0.21 -3.69
CA VAL A 47 4.14 0.29 -4.01
C VAL A 47 3.84 -0.06 -5.46
N GLY A 48 4.71 0.33 -6.41
CA GLY A 48 4.56 -0.02 -7.82
C GLY A 48 4.78 -1.51 -8.06
N LYS A 49 5.84 -2.09 -7.47
CA LYS A 49 6.09 -3.54 -7.54
C LYS A 49 4.92 -4.36 -6.98
N TYR A 50 4.38 -3.96 -5.83
CA TYR A 50 3.23 -4.64 -5.25
C TYR A 50 1.96 -4.43 -6.07
N THR A 51 1.80 -3.26 -6.70
CA THR A 51 0.69 -3.03 -7.64
C THR A 51 0.76 -3.98 -8.82
N HIS A 52 1.95 -4.18 -9.42
CA HIS A 52 2.13 -5.16 -10.49
C HIS A 52 1.78 -6.59 -10.03
N LEU A 53 2.31 -7.02 -8.89
CA LEU A 53 1.99 -8.36 -8.36
C LEU A 53 0.49 -8.52 -8.04
N MET A 54 -0.15 -7.48 -7.52
CA MET A 54 -1.59 -7.46 -7.25
C MET A 54 -2.40 -7.57 -8.55
N LEU A 55 -1.99 -6.87 -9.62
CA LEU A 55 -2.63 -6.98 -10.94
C LEU A 55 -2.39 -8.35 -11.58
N ASP A 56 -1.20 -8.94 -11.43
CA ASP A 56 -0.93 -10.31 -11.89
C ASP A 56 -1.83 -11.33 -11.18
N ASN A 57 -2.07 -11.15 -9.87
CA ASN A 57 -3.02 -11.98 -9.12
C ASN A 57 -4.46 -11.75 -9.59
N ALA A 58 -4.84 -10.50 -9.83
CA ALA A 58 -6.15 -10.17 -10.40
C ALA A 58 -6.34 -10.79 -11.79
N GLY A 59 -5.30 -10.84 -12.62
CA GLY A 59 -5.35 -11.51 -13.92
C GLY A 59 -5.58 -13.02 -13.82
N LYS A 60 -5.10 -13.67 -12.74
CA LYS A 60 -5.35 -15.09 -12.47
C LYS A 60 -6.76 -15.34 -11.95
N GLU A 61 -7.25 -14.51 -11.04
CA GLU A 61 -8.55 -14.70 -10.38
C GLU A 61 -9.74 -14.16 -11.20
N LEU A 62 -9.57 -13.00 -11.86
CA LEU A 62 -10.61 -12.29 -12.61
C LEU A 62 -10.45 -12.39 -14.14
N GLY A 63 -9.33 -12.95 -14.60
CA GLY A 63 -9.02 -13.16 -16.02
C GLY A 63 -8.08 -12.10 -16.61
N THR A 64 -7.29 -12.50 -17.61
CA THR A 64 -6.29 -11.64 -18.26
C THR A 64 -6.87 -10.39 -18.91
N ASP A 65 -8.14 -10.43 -19.31
CA ASP A 65 -8.84 -9.28 -19.89
C ASP A 65 -9.04 -8.17 -18.85
N PHE A 66 -9.25 -8.52 -17.57
CA PHE A 66 -9.33 -7.55 -16.48
C PHE A 66 -7.98 -6.83 -16.32
N GLU A 67 -6.90 -7.60 -16.22
CA GLU A 67 -5.54 -7.09 -16.06
C GLU A 67 -5.17 -6.14 -17.21
N GLN A 68 -5.39 -6.56 -18.46
CA GLN A 68 -5.10 -5.74 -19.65
C GLN A 68 -5.91 -4.46 -19.68
N GLN A 69 -7.20 -4.52 -19.34
CA GLN A 69 -8.04 -3.33 -19.25
C GLN A 69 -7.48 -2.36 -18.20
N VAL A 70 -7.15 -2.83 -17.00
CA VAL A 70 -6.60 -1.98 -15.94
C VAL A 70 -5.26 -1.36 -16.35
N HIS A 71 -4.34 -2.13 -16.93
CA HIS A 71 -3.07 -1.59 -17.45
C HIS A 71 -3.29 -0.48 -18.48
N SER A 72 -4.30 -0.63 -19.36
CA SER A 72 -4.64 0.40 -20.35
C SER A 72 -5.17 1.70 -19.74
N ARG A 73 -5.63 1.69 -18.48
CA ARG A 73 -6.09 2.88 -17.76
C ARG A 73 -4.95 3.63 -17.08
N VAL A 74 -3.75 3.06 -16.98
CA VAL A 74 -2.62 3.70 -16.31
C VAL A 74 -2.14 4.90 -17.14
N VAL A 75 -2.37 6.10 -16.61
CA VAL A 75 -1.98 7.36 -17.28
C VAL A 75 -0.75 8.01 -16.66
N SER A 76 -0.30 7.54 -15.50
CA SER A 76 0.89 8.07 -14.83
C SER A 76 1.54 7.05 -13.92
N LEU A 77 2.87 7.12 -13.86
CA LEU A 77 3.72 6.34 -12.97
C LEU A 77 4.49 7.30 -12.06
N GLU A 78 4.32 7.17 -10.74
CA GLU A 78 4.97 8.04 -9.77
C GLU A 78 6.05 7.34 -8.96
N ASN A 79 7.09 8.08 -8.63
CA ASN A 79 8.24 7.64 -7.84
C ASN A 79 8.00 7.67 -6.32
N ASN A 80 6.78 7.96 -5.84
CA ASN A 80 6.40 7.80 -4.44
C ASN A 80 4.87 7.73 -4.29
N VAL A 81 4.38 6.92 -3.36
CA VAL A 81 2.95 6.76 -3.03
C VAL A 81 2.23 8.08 -2.68
N ARG A 82 2.93 9.06 -2.10
CA ARG A 82 2.36 10.38 -1.79
C ARG A 82 1.95 11.15 -3.05
N LEU A 83 2.75 11.05 -4.11
CA LEU A 83 2.43 11.67 -5.40
C LEU A 83 1.28 10.94 -6.10
N VAL A 84 1.25 9.61 -5.98
CA VAL A 84 0.12 8.78 -6.45
C VAL A 84 -1.19 9.26 -5.81
N ARG A 85 -1.23 9.36 -4.47
CA ARG A 85 -2.41 9.84 -3.75
C ARG A 85 -2.78 11.28 -4.14
N ALA A 86 -1.80 12.17 -4.19
CA ALA A 86 -2.03 13.58 -4.50
C ALA A 86 -2.73 13.79 -5.86
N LYS A 87 -2.45 12.95 -6.86
CA LYS A 87 -3.13 13.04 -8.17
C LYS A 87 -4.63 12.74 -8.10
N VAL A 88 -5.05 11.86 -7.20
CA VAL A 88 -6.47 11.61 -6.94
C VAL A 88 -7.07 12.77 -6.13
N GLU A 89 -6.37 13.24 -5.10
CA GLU A 89 -6.81 14.39 -4.28
C GLU A 89 -7.02 15.68 -5.10
N LEU A 90 -6.24 15.84 -6.18
CA LEU A 90 -6.32 16.98 -7.10
C LEU A 90 -7.30 16.77 -8.26
N GLY A 91 -7.99 15.62 -8.35
CA GLY A 91 -8.92 15.29 -9.43
C GLY A 91 -8.26 15.04 -10.80
N VAL A 92 -6.93 14.88 -10.81
CA VAL A 92 -6.14 14.58 -12.03
C VAL A 92 -6.26 13.10 -12.41
N ALA A 93 -6.63 12.24 -11.45
CA ALA A 93 -6.86 10.82 -11.64
C ALA A 93 -8.21 10.40 -11.04
N ASP A 94 -8.82 9.38 -11.62
CA ASP A 94 -10.10 8.82 -11.15
C ASP A 94 -9.87 7.79 -10.04
N ALA A 95 -8.71 7.13 -10.08
CA ALA A 95 -8.34 6.06 -9.18
C ALA A 95 -6.82 5.99 -8.98
N ALA A 96 -6.39 5.42 -7.86
CA ALA A 96 -5.00 5.03 -7.66
C ALA A 96 -4.84 3.84 -6.71
N ILE A 97 -3.71 3.15 -6.79
CA ILE A 97 -3.32 2.10 -5.86
C ILE A 97 -2.28 2.66 -4.89
N VAL A 98 -2.59 2.62 -3.59
CA VAL A 98 -1.75 3.15 -2.50
C VAL A 98 -1.74 2.19 -1.33
N TYR A 99 -0.93 2.46 -0.31
CA TYR A 99 -1.05 1.75 0.97
C TYR A 99 -2.23 2.26 1.79
N ARG A 100 -2.84 1.38 2.59
CA ARG A 100 -3.90 1.73 3.55
C ARG A 100 -3.54 2.92 4.42
N THR A 101 -2.31 2.95 4.92
CA THR A 101 -1.78 4.06 5.74
C THR A 101 -1.77 5.40 5.01
N ASP A 102 -1.51 5.40 3.69
CA ASP A 102 -1.50 6.63 2.89
C ASP A 102 -2.91 7.11 2.58
N ALA A 103 -3.88 6.21 2.44
CA ALA A 103 -5.28 6.58 2.28
C ALA A 103 -5.86 7.18 3.57
N LEU A 104 -5.53 6.59 4.73
CA LEU A 104 -6.09 6.98 6.04
C LEU A 104 -5.77 8.44 6.44
N VAL A 105 -4.67 8.99 5.96
CA VAL A 105 -4.25 10.38 6.28
C VAL A 105 -4.92 11.45 5.42
N SER A 106 -5.76 11.06 4.46
CA SER A 106 -6.41 11.97 3.53
C SER A 106 -7.91 12.03 3.77
N ASP A 107 -8.45 13.24 3.81
CA ASP A 107 -9.88 13.53 3.92
C ASP A 107 -10.54 13.81 2.56
N LYS A 108 -9.80 13.63 1.45
CA LYS A 108 -10.26 13.92 0.08
C LYS A 108 -10.49 12.70 -0.78
N VAL A 109 -10.13 11.53 -0.28
CA VAL A 109 -10.30 10.26 -0.96
C VAL A 109 -11.04 9.29 -0.06
N ARG A 110 -11.66 8.29 -0.68
CA ARG A 110 -12.16 7.12 0.03
C ARG A 110 -11.39 5.89 -0.45
N SER A 111 -11.19 4.94 0.46
CA SER A 111 -10.54 3.67 0.17
C SER A 111 -11.57 2.58 -0.15
N ILE A 112 -11.24 1.75 -1.13
CA ILE A 112 -11.94 0.54 -1.52
C ILE A 112 -10.97 -0.62 -1.27
N SER A 113 -11.43 -1.62 -0.52
CA SER A 113 -10.62 -2.80 -0.20
C SER A 113 -10.37 -3.64 -1.45
N ILE A 114 -9.17 -4.21 -1.53
CA ILE A 114 -8.79 -5.19 -2.56
C ILE A 114 -8.97 -6.59 -1.95
N PRO A 115 -9.62 -7.55 -2.64
CA PRO A 115 -9.79 -8.92 -2.17
C PRO A 115 -8.45 -9.55 -1.72
N SER A 116 -8.45 -10.29 -0.60
CA SER A 116 -7.22 -10.77 0.05
C SER A 116 -6.43 -11.80 -0.76
N ASP A 117 -7.10 -12.55 -1.63
CA ASP A 117 -6.54 -13.47 -2.62
C ASP A 117 -5.85 -12.75 -3.79
N ILE A 118 -6.23 -11.49 -4.04
CA ILE A 118 -5.62 -10.62 -5.05
C ILE A 118 -4.53 -9.73 -4.44
N ASN A 119 -4.77 -9.22 -3.23
CA ASN A 119 -3.95 -8.20 -2.60
C ASN A 119 -2.57 -8.72 -2.17
N VAL A 120 -1.64 -7.78 -1.96
CA VAL A 120 -0.27 -8.04 -1.53
C VAL A 120 -0.02 -7.37 -0.19
N GLN A 121 0.49 -8.15 0.76
CA GLN A 121 0.94 -7.62 2.05
C GLN A 121 2.40 -7.17 1.97
N ALA A 122 2.64 -5.93 2.36
CA ALA A 122 3.98 -5.39 2.56
C ALA A 122 4.41 -5.67 4.00
N GLU A 123 5.57 -6.30 4.19
CA GLU A 123 6.13 -6.55 5.52
C GLU A 123 7.22 -5.53 5.85
N TYR A 124 7.19 -5.01 7.08
CA TYR A 124 8.21 -4.14 7.61
C TYR A 124 9.00 -4.83 8.71
N PHE A 125 10.31 -4.78 8.55
CA PHE A 125 11.26 -5.50 9.39
C PHE A 125 11.98 -4.54 10.33
N ILE A 126 12.20 -4.99 11.56
CA ILE A 126 13.02 -4.34 12.58
C ILE A 126 14.10 -5.34 13.03
N GLY A 127 15.28 -4.83 13.39
CA GLY A 127 16.31 -5.68 13.97
C GLY A 127 17.53 -4.89 14.42
N GLU A 128 18.28 -5.50 15.32
CA GLU A 128 19.48 -4.92 15.90
C GLU A 128 20.63 -4.95 14.89
N LEU A 129 21.40 -3.85 14.80
CA LEU A 129 22.62 -3.83 14.01
C LEU A 129 23.72 -4.63 14.73
N ILE A 130 24.37 -5.56 14.04
CA ILE A 130 25.43 -6.42 14.59
C ILE A 130 26.51 -5.62 15.32
N ARG A 131 26.83 -4.41 14.84
CA ARG A 131 27.88 -3.53 15.38
C ARG A 131 27.33 -2.33 16.16
N SER A 132 26.13 -2.42 16.72
CA SER A 132 25.57 -1.35 17.56
C SER A 132 26.43 -1.15 18.81
N SER A 133 26.79 0.09 19.10
CA SER A 133 27.41 0.47 20.38
C SER A 133 26.39 0.66 21.51
N HIS A 134 25.10 0.55 21.20
CA HIS A 134 23.98 0.78 22.12
C HIS A 134 22.99 -0.38 22.01
N ARG A 135 23.44 -1.59 22.33
CA ARG A 135 22.63 -2.81 22.17
C ARG A 135 21.40 -2.81 23.07
N GLU A 136 21.57 -2.50 24.35
CA GLU A 136 20.48 -2.45 25.33
C GLU A 136 19.36 -1.49 24.90
N LEU A 137 19.71 -0.30 24.42
CA LEU A 137 18.71 0.66 23.91
C LEU A 137 18.02 0.18 22.63
N ALA A 138 18.70 -0.62 21.81
CA ALA A 138 18.10 -1.20 20.61
C ALA A 138 17.11 -2.32 20.99
N ASP A 139 17.46 -3.16 21.97
CA ASP A 139 16.57 -4.18 22.53
C ASP A 139 15.32 -3.54 23.15
N ASP A 140 15.49 -2.52 24.00
CA ASP A 140 14.37 -1.77 24.60
C ASP A 140 13.43 -1.19 23.53
N TRP A 141 13.99 -0.69 22.42
CA TRP A 141 13.19 -0.15 21.31
C TRP A 141 12.45 -1.23 20.52
N ILE A 142 13.10 -2.37 20.27
CA ILE A 142 12.47 -3.52 19.59
C ILE A 142 11.33 -4.05 20.47
N ASP A 143 11.59 -4.27 21.75
CA ASP A 143 10.60 -4.74 22.73
C ASP A 143 9.42 -3.78 22.83
N PHE A 144 9.67 -2.47 22.89
CA PHE A 144 8.60 -1.47 22.87
C PHE A 144 7.78 -1.52 21.58
N THR A 145 8.44 -1.61 20.42
CA THR A 145 7.77 -1.64 19.10
C THR A 145 6.88 -2.87 18.96
N LEU A 146 7.32 -4.03 19.49
CA LEU A 146 6.58 -5.30 19.47
C LEU A 146 5.60 -5.45 20.64
N SER A 147 5.64 -4.55 21.63
CA SER A 147 4.71 -4.58 22.77
C SER A 147 3.26 -4.31 22.34
N PRO A 148 2.26 -4.69 23.17
CA PRO A 148 0.86 -4.38 22.89
C PRO A 148 0.60 -2.89 22.66
N LEU A 149 1.29 -2.00 23.38
CA LEU A 149 1.16 -0.56 23.20
C LEU A 149 1.76 -0.09 21.86
N GLY A 150 2.92 -0.61 21.49
CA GLY A 150 3.56 -0.33 20.20
C GLY A 150 2.68 -0.75 19.03
N GLN A 151 2.13 -1.96 19.09
CA GLN A 151 1.22 -2.49 18.09
C GLN A 151 -0.10 -1.70 18.03
N GLU A 152 -0.67 -1.29 19.17
CA GLU A 152 -1.86 -0.43 19.19
C GLU A 152 -1.62 0.91 18.46
N ILE A 153 -0.45 1.53 18.67
CA ILE A 153 -0.07 2.76 17.98
C ILE A 153 0.01 2.52 16.47
N LEU A 154 0.64 1.44 16.03
CA LEU A 154 0.76 1.09 14.60
C LEU A 154 -0.62 0.85 13.97
N ILE A 155 -1.49 0.08 14.63
CA ILE A 155 -2.85 -0.20 14.17
C ILE A 155 -3.67 1.09 14.03
N ARG A 156 -3.55 2.02 15.00
CA ARG A 156 -4.21 3.34 14.94
C ARG A 156 -3.79 4.15 13.72
N HIS A 157 -2.57 3.95 13.23
CA HIS A 157 -2.06 4.59 12.03
C HIS A 157 -2.30 3.80 10.73
N GLY A 158 -3.06 2.71 10.78
CA GLY A 158 -3.51 1.96 9.61
C GLY A 158 -2.62 0.77 9.22
N PHE A 159 -1.56 0.50 9.97
CA PHE A 159 -0.79 -0.73 9.83
C PHE A 159 -1.59 -1.94 10.33
N VAL A 160 -1.14 -3.12 9.93
CA VAL A 160 -1.60 -4.42 10.44
C VAL A 160 -0.47 -5.00 11.30
N GLU A 161 -0.82 -5.83 12.28
CA GLU A 161 0.14 -6.48 13.17
C GLU A 161 1.19 -7.30 12.38
N GLY A 162 2.43 -7.26 12.90
CA GLY A 162 3.62 -7.93 12.36
C GLY A 162 3.65 -9.44 12.54
#